data_AF-A0A9D7K0F1-F1
#
_entry.id   AF-A0A9D7K0F1-F1
#
_cell.length_a   1.000
_cell.length_b   1.000
_cell.length_c   1.000
_cell.angle_alpha   90.00
_cell.angle_beta   90.00
_cell.angle_gamma   90.00
#
_symmetry.space_group_name_H-M   'P 1'
#
loop_
_entity.id
_entity.type
_entity.pdbx_description
1 polymer ?
#
loop_
_entity_poly.entity_id
_entity_poly.type
_entity_poly.pdbx_seq_one_letter_code
_entity_poly.pdbx_strand_id
1 'polypeptide(L)'
;MKSRRHFLKATLLFSPVLAFPKNIFGKTNKRLPNVLILGDSISIGYFPFVKEIMKEKAMVTRPFSPDSTPENCEGTTSGVENIDRWIGDTKWDVIHFNFGLHDLKNVHTETGKNSNNPKDPHQANLKQYEENMTEIVGKLKRTGAKLIFATTTPYPDTAIKPMRLPGMPEKYNVVAEKIMKENGVVINDLYTLVLPRMSEIQLPSNVHFTEPGYEVLGEAVAQKIVECLQINKN
;
A
#
# COMPACT_ATOMS: atom_id res chain seq x y z
N MET A 1 4.44 -1.42 101.96
CA MET A 1 3.35 -0.90 101.11
C MET A 1 3.63 -1.27 99.66
N LYS A 2 2.74 -2.04 99.02
CA LYS A 2 2.95 -2.66 97.69
C LYS A 2 2.92 -1.59 96.58
N SER A 3 4.01 -1.54 95.82
CA SER A 3 4.20 -0.70 94.63
C SER A 3 3.44 -1.27 93.43
N ARG A 4 2.64 -0.41 92.79
CA ARG A 4 1.90 -0.63 91.55
C ARG A 4 2.86 -0.65 90.37
N ARG A 5 2.77 -1.66 89.50
CA ARG A 5 3.07 -1.51 88.07
C ARG A 5 1.98 -2.17 87.25
N HIS A 6 1.17 -1.32 86.63
CA HIS A 6 0.19 -1.67 85.61
C HIS A 6 0.90 -2.10 84.33
N PHE A 7 0.31 -3.08 83.66
CA PHE A 7 0.80 -3.70 82.44
C PHE A 7 -0.21 -3.39 81.32
N LEU A 8 0.27 -2.76 80.23
CA LEU A 8 -0.28 -2.75 78.85
C LEU A 8 -1.68 -2.11 78.64
N LYS A 9 -2.02 -1.42 77.54
CA LYS A 9 -1.59 -1.49 76.13
C LYS A 9 -1.73 -0.10 75.48
N ALA A 10 -0.71 0.36 74.76
CA ALA A 10 -0.87 1.39 73.74
C ALA A 10 -0.74 0.71 72.38
N THR A 11 -1.86 0.54 71.69
CA THR A 11 -1.89 -0.01 70.33
C THR A 11 -1.64 1.13 69.35
N LEU A 12 -0.42 1.24 68.82
CA LEU A 12 -0.11 2.10 67.68
C LEU A 12 -0.58 1.38 66.41
N LEU A 13 -1.63 1.92 65.79
CA LEU A 13 -2.05 1.56 64.44
C LEU A 13 -1.02 2.12 63.45
N PHE A 14 -0.11 1.27 62.99
CA PHE A 14 0.68 1.53 61.79
C PHE A 14 -0.23 1.36 60.58
N SER A 15 -0.62 2.47 59.95
CA SER A 15 -1.25 2.43 58.62
C SER A 15 -0.14 2.28 57.57
N PRO A 16 -0.11 1.20 56.77
CA PRO A 16 0.83 1.11 55.67
C PRO A 16 0.30 2.05 54.58
N VAL A 17 0.98 3.20 54.39
CA VAL A 17 0.81 3.99 53.18
C VAL A 17 1.37 3.13 52.04
N LEU A 18 0.49 2.40 51.35
CA LEU A 18 0.78 1.80 50.06
C LEU A 18 1.13 2.94 49.11
N ALA A 19 2.43 3.19 48.94
CA ALA A 19 2.94 4.01 47.86
C ALA A 19 2.59 3.30 46.55
N PHE A 20 1.48 3.67 45.94
CA PHE A 20 1.18 3.28 44.57
C PHE A 20 2.36 3.75 43.71
N PRO A 21 3.03 2.85 42.95
CA PRO A 21 3.96 3.31 41.95
C PRO A 21 3.15 4.19 41.01
N LYS A 22 3.51 5.48 40.91
CA LYS A 22 3.02 6.34 39.84
C LYS A 22 3.34 5.57 38.57
N ASN A 23 2.31 5.05 37.90
CA ASN A 23 2.43 4.55 36.55
C ASN A 23 3.07 5.67 35.75
N ILE A 24 4.37 5.53 35.49
CA ILE A 24 5.05 6.27 34.45
C ILE A 24 4.48 5.67 33.18
N PHE A 25 3.29 6.14 32.80
CA PHE A 25 2.89 6.12 31.40
C PHE A 25 3.91 7.00 30.70
N GLY A 26 5.03 6.39 30.30
CA GLY A 26 5.88 6.97 29.29
C GLY A 26 4.97 7.22 28.10
N LYS A 27 4.63 8.47 27.85
CA LYS A 27 4.14 8.91 26.54
C LYS A 27 5.25 8.52 25.58
N THR A 28 5.16 7.34 24.99
CA THR A 28 5.98 7.03 23.82
C THR A 28 5.54 8.05 22.79
N ASN A 29 6.37 9.06 22.53
CA ASN A 29 6.26 9.89 21.33
C ASN A 29 6.54 8.97 20.14
N LYS A 30 5.59 8.08 19.84
CA LYS A 30 5.70 7.12 18.78
C LYS A 30 5.45 7.91 17.51
N ARG A 31 6.51 8.13 16.73
CA ARG A 31 6.41 8.74 15.39
C ARG A 31 5.33 8.02 14.59
N LEU A 32 4.58 8.75 13.77
CA LEU A 32 3.67 8.12 12.82
C LEU A 32 4.49 7.25 11.84
N PRO A 33 4.03 6.03 11.50
CA PRO A 33 4.68 5.19 10.50
C PRO A 33 4.76 5.89 9.14
N ASN A 34 5.86 5.69 8.41
CA ASN A 34 6.01 6.16 7.05
C ASN A 34 5.46 5.12 6.06
N VAL A 35 4.57 5.56 5.18
CA VAL A 35 3.94 4.71 4.16
C VAL A 35 4.18 5.29 2.78
N LEU A 36 4.73 4.48 1.88
CA LEU A 36 4.91 4.82 0.48
C LEU A 36 3.88 4.08 -0.38
N ILE A 37 3.20 4.80 -1.27
CA ILE A 37 2.36 4.24 -2.33
C ILE A 37 3.07 4.41 -3.66
N LEU A 38 3.33 3.30 -4.35
CA LEU A 38 3.90 3.26 -5.69
C LEU A 38 2.86 2.72 -6.67
N GLY A 39 2.63 3.42 -7.76
CA GLY A 39 1.71 2.95 -8.77
C GLY A 39 1.36 4.00 -9.80
N ASP A 40 0.57 3.57 -10.77
CA ASP A 40 0.19 4.38 -11.89
C ASP A 40 -0.93 5.40 -11.58
N SER A 41 -1.63 5.87 -12.61
CA SER A 41 -2.73 6.81 -12.48
C SER A 41 -3.89 6.30 -11.63
N ILE A 42 -4.11 4.99 -11.50
CA ILE A 42 -5.14 4.46 -10.59
C ILE A 42 -4.77 4.78 -9.15
N SER A 43 -3.49 4.59 -8.80
CA SER A 43 -3.00 4.96 -7.48
C SER A 43 -3.02 6.46 -7.23
N ILE A 44 -2.85 7.29 -8.28
CA ILE A 44 -3.00 8.75 -8.15
C ILE A 44 -4.45 9.07 -7.76
N GLY A 45 -5.42 8.41 -8.39
CA GLY A 45 -6.84 8.63 -8.14
C GLY A 45 -7.29 8.24 -6.73
N TYR A 46 -6.85 7.09 -6.19
CA TYR A 46 -7.25 6.69 -4.83
C TYR A 46 -6.40 7.32 -3.72
N PHE A 47 -5.24 7.89 -4.04
CA PHE A 47 -4.29 8.42 -3.03
C PHE A 47 -4.91 9.46 -2.07
N PRO A 48 -5.71 10.45 -2.53
CA PRO A 48 -6.34 11.43 -1.63
C PRO A 48 -7.21 10.77 -0.54
N PHE A 49 -7.98 9.75 -0.90
CA PHE A 49 -8.83 9.01 0.04
C PHE A 49 -8.01 8.23 1.06
N VAL A 50 -6.94 7.53 0.61
CA VAL A 50 -6.02 6.85 1.53
C VAL A 50 -5.40 7.85 2.50
N LYS A 51 -4.95 9.01 2.00
CA LYS A 51 -4.31 10.04 2.81
C LYS A 51 -5.24 10.59 3.88
N GLU A 52 -6.52 10.81 3.57
CA GLU A 52 -7.51 11.28 4.55
C GLU A 52 -7.85 10.19 5.58
N ILE A 53 -8.11 8.94 5.15
CA ILE A 53 -8.41 7.82 6.07
C ILE A 53 -7.23 7.55 7.03
N MET A 54 -6.00 7.72 6.53
CA MET A 54 -4.77 7.47 7.29
C MET A 54 -4.29 8.69 8.09
N LYS A 55 -5.03 9.80 8.07
CA LYS A 55 -4.73 10.99 8.85
C LYS A 55 -4.60 10.62 10.33
N GLU A 56 -3.56 11.15 10.97
CA GLU A 56 -3.16 10.84 12.36
C GLU A 56 -2.76 9.37 12.62
N LYS A 57 -2.84 8.47 11.63
CA LYS A 57 -2.43 7.06 11.73
C LYS A 57 -1.07 6.79 11.10
N ALA A 58 -0.76 7.45 9.98
CA ALA A 58 0.50 7.29 9.25
C ALA A 58 0.83 8.53 8.39
N MET A 59 2.12 8.70 8.08
CA MET A 59 2.60 9.63 7.06
C MET A 59 2.57 8.94 5.70
N VAL A 60 1.49 9.13 4.95
CA VAL A 60 1.32 8.52 3.62
C VAL A 60 1.81 9.47 2.53
N THR A 61 2.67 8.96 1.64
CA THR A 61 3.16 9.70 0.48
C THR A 61 3.30 8.80 -0.75
N ARG A 62 3.61 9.42 -1.88
CA ARG A 62 3.90 8.80 -3.18
C ARG A 62 4.99 9.62 -3.90
N PRO A 63 5.54 9.14 -5.03
CA PRO A 63 6.41 9.95 -5.87
C PRO A 63 5.69 11.19 -6.46
N PHE A 64 6.40 12.31 -6.47
CA PHE A 64 6.01 13.57 -7.09
C PHE A 64 7.16 14.08 -7.95
N SER A 65 6.84 14.72 -9.07
CA SER A 65 7.81 15.44 -9.91
C SER A 65 8.24 16.76 -9.24
N PRO A 66 9.31 17.42 -9.75
CA PRO A 66 9.82 18.66 -9.17
C PRO A 66 8.81 19.82 -9.08
N ASP A 67 7.79 19.82 -9.93
CA ASP A 67 6.68 20.79 -9.93
C ASP A 67 5.53 20.40 -8.98
N SER A 68 5.76 19.42 -8.09
CA SER A 68 4.79 18.91 -7.11
C SER A 68 3.54 18.26 -7.72
N THR A 69 3.62 17.80 -8.98
CA THR A 69 2.55 16.97 -9.56
C THR A 69 2.76 15.49 -9.22
N PRO A 70 1.70 14.71 -8.93
CA PRO A 70 1.85 13.29 -8.66
C PRO A 70 2.48 12.56 -9.85
N GLU A 71 3.60 11.90 -9.62
CA GLU A 71 4.29 11.17 -10.68
C GLU A 71 3.57 9.84 -10.93
N ASN A 72 3.32 9.52 -12.20
CA ASN A 72 2.76 8.23 -12.62
C ASN A 72 3.90 7.21 -12.69
N CYS A 73 3.87 6.17 -11.85
CA CYS A 73 4.93 5.14 -11.86
C CYS A 73 4.87 4.21 -13.10
N GLU A 74 3.89 4.39 -13.98
CA GLU A 74 3.69 3.66 -15.23
C GLU A 74 3.73 2.14 -15.06
N GLY A 75 4.51 1.45 -15.90
CA GLY A 75 4.68 0.00 -15.90
C GLY A 75 6.03 -0.40 -15.33
N THR A 76 6.27 -1.71 -15.27
CA THR A 76 7.46 -2.27 -14.64
C THR A 76 8.78 -1.84 -15.27
N THR A 77 8.82 -1.51 -16.56
CA THR A 77 10.02 -0.95 -17.21
C THR A 77 10.45 0.36 -16.54
N SER A 78 9.51 1.30 -16.35
CA SER A 78 9.76 2.54 -15.59
C SER A 78 10.07 2.23 -14.13
N GLY A 79 9.42 1.21 -13.57
CA GLY A 79 9.71 0.70 -12.24
C GLY A 79 11.17 0.33 -12.04
N VAL A 80 11.75 -0.49 -12.91
CA VAL A 80 13.17 -0.88 -12.83
C VAL A 80 14.10 0.34 -12.87
N GLU A 81 13.80 1.31 -13.74
CA GLU A 81 14.60 2.52 -13.90
C GLU A 81 14.55 3.47 -12.69
N ASN A 82 13.38 3.57 -12.03
CA ASN A 82 13.12 4.66 -11.07
C ASN A 82 12.94 4.20 -9.62
N ILE A 83 12.81 2.90 -9.36
CA ILE A 83 12.45 2.41 -8.02
C ILE A 83 13.43 2.87 -6.94
N ASP A 84 14.74 2.96 -7.23
CA ASP A 84 15.75 3.44 -6.28
C ASP A 84 15.54 4.92 -5.91
N ARG A 85 15.12 5.75 -6.87
CA ARG A 85 14.76 7.15 -6.62
C ARG A 85 13.46 7.27 -5.82
N TRP A 86 12.46 6.44 -6.14
CA TRP A 86 11.16 6.49 -5.48
C TRP A 86 11.21 6.02 -4.02
N ILE A 87 12.02 5.01 -3.70
CA ILE A 87 12.24 4.61 -2.31
C ILE A 87 13.09 5.65 -1.56
N GLY A 88 14.11 6.20 -2.21
CA GLY A 88 15.06 7.15 -1.62
C GLY A 88 15.67 6.65 -0.30
N ASP A 89 16.05 7.59 0.56
CA ASP A 89 16.69 7.28 1.86
C ASP A 89 15.70 7.18 3.03
N THR A 90 14.39 7.23 2.75
CA THR A 90 13.38 7.20 3.82
C THR A 90 13.26 5.80 4.39
N LYS A 91 13.29 5.69 5.72
CA LYS A 91 12.93 4.45 6.41
C LYS A 91 11.42 4.25 6.38
N TRP A 92 10.97 3.43 5.42
CA TRP A 92 9.57 3.04 5.24
C TRP A 92 9.16 1.95 6.23
N ASP A 93 7.97 2.09 6.82
CA ASP A 93 7.35 1.05 7.63
C ASP A 93 6.47 0.14 6.76
N VAL A 94 5.78 0.71 5.77
CA VAL A 94 5.01 -0.01 4.74
C VAL A 94 5.27 0.59 3.36
N ILE A 95 5.38 -0.28 2.35
CA ILE A 95 5.32 0.11 0.93
C ILE A 95 4.16 -0.65 0.30
N HIS A 96 3.15 0.09 -0.13
CA HIS A 96 2.06 -0.40 -0.97
C HIS A 96 2.39 -0.13 -2.43
N PHE A 97 2.33 -1.14 -3.30
CA PHE A 97 2.75 -0.97 -4.68
C PHE A 97 1.91 -1.75 -5.70
N ASN A 98 1.79 -1.22 -6.91
CA ASN A 98 1.21 -1.89 -8.07
C ASN A 98 1.98 -1.51 -9.36
N PHE A 99 2.12 -2.49 -10.25
CA PHE A 99 2.48 -2.30 -11.66
C PHE A 99 1.68 -3.29 -12.50
N GLY A 100 1.08 -2.83 -13.59
CA GLY A 100 0.43 -3.74 -14.53
C GLY A 100 -0.30 -3.06 -15.67
N LEU A 101 -1.21 -2.11 -15.41
CA LEU A 101 -2.06 -1.54 -16.48
C LEU A 101 -1.27 -0.88 -17.61
N HIS A 102 -0.06 -0.42 -17.33
CA HIS A 102 0.83 0.10 -18.35
C HIS A 102 1.56 -0.99 -19.12
N ASP A 103 2.05 -2.02 -18.43
CA ASP A 103 2.72 -3.18 -19.03
C ASP A 103 1.87 -3.86 -20.10
N LEU A 104 0.55 -3.95 -19.86
CA LEU A 104 -0.43 -4.61 -20.72
C LEU A 104 -1.00 -3.72 -21.84
N LYS A 105 -0.53 -2.47 -22.00
CA LYS A 105 -0.82 -1.65 -23.19
C LYS A 105 -0.06 -2.16 -24.40
N ASN A 106 -0.68 -2.17 -25.57
CA ASN A 106 0.06 -2.34 -26.82
C ASN A 106 0.85 -1.07 -27.15
N VAL A 107 2.07 -1.24 -27.67
CA VAL A 107 2.98 -0.15 -28.04
C VAL A 107 3.67 -0.44 -29.36
N HIS A 108 3.98 0.60 -30.13
CA HIS A 108 4.77 0.45 -31.35
C HIS A 108 6.19 0.00 -31.02
N THR A 109 6.65 -1.10 -31.63
CA THR A 109 7.95 -1.72 -31.36
C THR A 109 9.12 -0.74 -31.48
N GLU A 110 9.06 0.16 -32.47
CA GLU A 110 10.15 1.07 -32.81
C GLU A 110 10.26 2.26 -31.87
N THR A 111 9.14 2.67 -31.25
CA THR A 111 9.07 3.93 -30.49
C THR A 111 8.68 3.76 -29.03
N GLY A 112 8.14 2.59 -28.64
CA GLY A 112 7.57 2.36 -27.31
C GLY A 112 6.29 3.17 -27.03
N LYS A 113 5.78 3.95 -28.00
CA LYS A 113 4.57 4.76 -27.82
C LYS A 113 3.33 3.89 -27.88
N ASN A 114 2.30 4.31 -27.15
CA ASN A 114 0.95 3.75 -27.16
C ASN A 114 0.47 3.42 -28.58
N SER A 115 0.04 2.18 -28.79
CA SER A 115 -0.55 1.70 -30.02
C SER A 115 -2.03 1.35 -29.82
N ASN A 116 -2.80 1.45 -30.90
CA ASN A 116 -4.18 0.96 -30.96
C ASN A 116 -4.30 -0.34 -31.78
N ASN A 117 -3.17 -0.89 -32.25
CA ASN A 117 -3.14 -2.13 -33.02
C ASN A 117 -2.96 -3.33 -32.08
N PRO A 118 -3.91 -4.29 -32.03
CA PRO A 118 -3.80 -5.46 -31.16
C PRO A 118 -2.70 -6.44 -31.57
N LYS A 119 -2.09 -6.25 -32.75
CA LYS A 119 -0.94 -7.03 -33.23
C LYS A 119 0.40 -6.48 -32.76
N ASP A 120 0.45 -5.24 -32.27
CA ASP A 120 1.66 -4.66 -31.72
C ASP A 120 1.97 -5.31 -30.36
N PRO A 121 3.22 -5.36 -29.91
CA PRO A 121 3.55 -5.98 -28.63
C PRO A 121 3.00 -5.21 -27.43
N HIS A 122 2.84 -5.90 -26.30
CA HIS A 122 2.63 -5.25 -25.01
C HIS A 122 3.87 -4.45 -24.58
N GLN A 123 3.69 -3.36 -23.82
CA GLN A 123 4.78 -2.51 -23.30
C GLN A 123 5.82 -3.34 -22.54
N ALA A 124 5.37 -4.29 -21.74
CA ALA A 124 6.20 -5.37 -21.23
C ALA A 124 5.41 -6.66 -21.36
N ASN A 125 5.85 -7.59 -22.21
CA ASN A 125 5.24 -8.92 -22.29
C ASN A 125 5.41 -9.68 -20.96
N LEU A 126 4.69 -10.80 -20.76
CA LEU A 126 4.70 -11.54 -19.49
C LEU A 126 6.10 -11.94 -19.00
N LYS A 127 7.02 -12.31 -19.91
CA LYS A 127 8.40 -12.65 -19.55
C LYS A 127 9.15 -11.42 -19.02
N GLN A 128 9.07 -10.30 -19.74
CA GLN A 128 9.71 -9.05 -19.30
C GLN A 128 9.10 -8.53 -18.00
N TYR A 129 7.78 -8.65 -17.86
CA TYR A 129 7.06 -8.29 -16.63
C TYR A 129 7.54 -9.13 -15.44
N GLU A 130 7.68 -10.45 -15.59
CA GLU A 130 8.21 -11.34 -14.54
C GLU A 130 9.62 -10.95 -14.11
N GLU A 131 10.51 -10.69 -15.08
CA GLU A 131 11.90 -10.24 -14.83
C GLU A 131 11.93 -8.90 -14.09
N ASN A 132 11.19 -7.90 -14.59
CA ASN A 132 11.14 -6.58 -13.98
C ASN A 132 10.51 -6.60 -12.58
N MET A 133 9.39 -7.31 -12.40
CA MET A 133 8.74 -7.44 -11.10
C MET A 133 9.64 -8.13 -10.08
N THR A 134 10.40 -9.14 -10.50
CA THR A 134 11.38 -9.81 -9.64
C THR A 134 12.46 -8.84 -9.16
N GLU A 135 12.98 -8.00 -10.06
CA GLU A 135 13.96 -6.97 -9.71
C GLU A 135 13.36 -5.92 -8.75
N ILE A 136 12.18 -5.38 -9.08
CA ILE A 136 11.49 -4.37 -8.27
C ILE A 136 11.23 -4.91 -6.86
N VAL A 137 10.67 -6.12 -6.73
CA VAL A 137 10.43 -6.75 -5.43
C VAL A 137 11.74 -6.97 -4.67
N GLY A 138 12.81 -7.37 -5.37
CA GLY A 138 14.15 -7.48 -4.78
C GLY A 138 14.65 -6.16 -4.18
N LYS A 139 14.48 -5.05 -4.89
CA LYS A 139 14.84 -3.69 -4.42
C LYS A 139 13.96 -3.27 -3.23
N LEU A 140 12.65 -3.45 -3.33
CA LEU A 140 11.71 -3.14 -2.25
C LEU A 140 12.00 -3.92 -0.97
N LYS A 141 12.34 -5.21 -1.06
CA LYS A 141 12.66 -6.04 0.11
C LYS A 141 13.89 -5.56 0.87
N ARG A 142 14.89 -5.01 0.17
CA ARG A 142 16.11 -4.48 0.81
C ARG A 142 15.85 -3.27 1.71
N THR A 143 14.72 -2.59 1.54
CA THR A 143 14.32 -1.49 2.43
C THR A 143 13.96 -1.97 3.85
N GLY A 144 13.62 -3.26 4.01
CA GLY A 144 13.12 -3.80 5.27
C GLY A 144 11.68 -3.41 5.61
N ALA A 145 10.98 -2.69 4.73
CA ALA A 145 9.58 -2.34 4.92
C ALA A 145 8.66 -3.56 4.77
N LYS A 146 7.48 -3.49 5.40
CA LYS A 146 6.40 -4.44 5.07
C LYS A 146 5.86 -4.12 3.68
N LEU A 147 5.84 -5.11 2.80
CA LEU A 147 5.42 -4.94 1.41
C LEU A 147 3.98 -5.40 1.21
N ILE A 148 3.19 -4.58 0.51
CA ILE A 148 1.82 -4.89 0.10
C ILE A 148 1.72 -4.68 -1.40
N PHE A 149 1.49 -5.75 -2.16
CA PHE A 149 1.21 -5.66 -3.59
C PHE A 149 -0.29 -5.54 -3.82
N ALA A 150 -0.72 -4.54 -4.59
CA ALA A 150 -2.08 -4.50 -5.13
C ALA A 150 -2.13 -5.20 -6.49
N THR A 151 -3.04 -6.15 -6.66
CA THR A 151 -3.32 -6.74 -7.98
C THR A 151 -3.85 -5.68 -8.94
N THR A 152 -3.49 -5.80 -10.20
CA THR A 152 -3.97 -4.93 -11.28
C THR A 152 -5.48 -5.06 -11.42
N THR A 153 -6.21 -3.94 -11.38
CA THR A 153 -7.67 -3.93 -11.51
C THR A 153 -8.12 -4.37 -12.91
N PRO A 154 -9.32 -4.96 -13.05
CA PRO A 154 -9.87 -5.27 -14.36
C PRO A 154 -10.23 -3.99 -15.13
N TYR A 155 -10.53 -4.15 -16.42
CA TYR A 155 -11.18 -3.14 -17.24
C TYR A 155 -12.19 -3.86 -18.14
N PRO A 156 -13.22 -3.15 -18.65
CA PRO A 156 -14.23 -3.78 -19.51
C PRO A 156 -13.59 -4.42 -20.75
N ASP A 157 -14.12 -5.57 -21.17
CA ASP A 157 -13.75 -6.24 -22.44
C ASP A 157 -14.36 -5.50 -23.67
N THR A 158 -14.25 -4.17 -23.66
CA THR A 158 -14.60 -3.29 -24.77
C THR A 158 -13.35 -2.69 -25.40
N ALA A 159 -13.47 -2.12 -26.59
CA ALA A 159 -12.37 -1.44 -27.23
C ALA A 159 -12.00 -0.17 -26.43
N ILE A 160 -10.92 -0.24 -25.66
CA ILE A 160 -10.33 0.90 -24.94
C ILE A 160 -9.05 1.38 -25.63
N LYS A 161 -8.73 2.66 -25.45
CA LYS A 161 -7.50 3.27 -25.97
C LYS A 161 -6.60 3.76 -24.83
N PRO A 162 -5.27 3.54 -24.90
CA PRO A 162 -4.57 2.69 -25.87
C PRO A 162 -5.02 1.22 -25.78
N MET A 163 -4.76 0.46 -26.86
CA MET A 163 -5.21 -0.92 -26.97
C MET A 163 -4.65 -1.74 -25.81
N ARG A 164 -5.52 -2.54 -25.22
CA ARG A 164 -5.20 -3.59 -24.25
C ARG A 164 -6.07 -4.78 -24.58
N LEU A 165 -5.46 -5.97 -24.64
CA LEU A 165 -6.20 -7.18 -24.98
C LEU A 165 -7.06 -7.66 -23.80
N PRO A 166 -8.36 -7.98 -24.01
CA PRO A 166 -9.22 -8.60 -23.00
C PRO A 166 -8.54 -9.73 -22.20
N GLY A 167 -8.82 -9.78 -20.89
CA GLY A 167 -8.27 -10.79 -19.98
C GLY A 167 -6.77 -10.68 -19.66
N MET A 168 -6.04 -9.66 -20.13
CA MET A 168 -4.63 -9.49 -19.73
C MET A 168 -4.41 -9.26 -18.23
N PRO A 169 -5.24 -8.48 -17.49
CA PRO A 169 -5.04 -8.29 -16.05
C PRO A 169 -4.92 -9.61 -15.27
N GLU A 170 -5.75 -10.61 -15.58
CA GLU A 170 -5.69 -11.93 -14.95
C GLU A 170 -4.33 -12.61 -15.16
N LYS A 171 -3.84 -12.62 -16.40
CA LYS A 171 -2.56 -13.26 -16.76
C LYS A 171 -1.39 -12.59 -16.04
N TYR A 172 -1.37 -11.27 -15.97
CA TYR A 172 -0.32 -10.52 -15.28
C TYR A 172 -0.42 -10.67 -13.76
N ASN A 173 -1.64 -10.66 -13.20
CA ASN A 173 -1.86 -10.91 -11.78
C ASN A 173 -1.39 -12.30 -11.36
N VAL A 174 -1.63 -13.35 -12.15
CA VAL A 174 -1.11 -14.70 -11.86
C VAL A 174 0.41 -14.71 -11.72
N VAL A 175 1.13 -14.04 -12.63
CA VAL A 175 2.59 -13.91 -12.56
C VAL A 175 3.01 -13.12 -11.31
N ALA A 176 2.40 -11.95 -11.09
CA ALA A 176 2.72 -11.10 -9.96
C ALA A 176 2.48 -11.80 -8.62
N GLU A 177 1.31 -12.44 -8.44
CA GLU A 177 0.96 -13.16 -7.22
C GLU A 177 1.92 -14.29 -6.90
N LYS A 178 2.39 -15.03 -7.92
CA LYS A 178 3.41 -16.08 -7.73
C LYS A 178 4.67 -15.47 -7.11
N ILE A 179 5.18 -14.38 -7.69
CA ILE A 179 6.37 -13.66 -7.18
C ILE A 179 6.11 -13.18 -5.76
N MET A 180 4.93 -12.60 -5.48
CA MET A 180 4.59 -12.09 -4.15
C MET A 180 4.54 -13.20 -3.10
N LYS A 181 3.91 -14.34 -3.42
CA LYS A 181 3.83 -15.51 -2.54
C LYS A 181 5.22 -16.07 -2.22
N GLU A 182 6.07 -16.24 -3.23
CA GLU A 182 7.46 -16.70 -3.06
C GLU A 182 8.29 -15.74 -2.20
N ASN A 183 7.96 -14.45 -2.22
CA ASN A 183 8.71 -13.42 -1.51
C ASN A 183 8.13 -13.01 -0.16
N GLY A 184 6.98 -13.58 0.25
CA GLY A 184 6.28 -13.22 1.49
C GLY A 184 5.66 -11.83 1.47
N VAL A 185 5.32 -11.31 0.29
CA VAL A 185 4.65 -10.02 0.11
C VAL A 185 3.15 -10.17 0.31
N VAL A 186 2.53 -9.28 1.09
CA VAL A 186 1.08 -9.30 1.33
C VAL A 186 0.35 -8.89 0.05
N ILE A 187 -0.73 -9.58 -0.30
CA ILE A 187 -1.54 -9.25 -1.47
C ILE A 187 -2.79 -8.48 -1.03
N ASN A 188 -3.03 -7.33 -1.66
CA ASN A 188 -4.27 -6.58 -1.66
C ASN A 188 -5.01 -6.84 -2.99
N ASP A 189 -6.00 -7.72 -2.98
CA ASP A 189 -6.70 -8.16 -4.19
C ASP A 189 -7.76 -7.13 -4.65
N LEU A 190 -7.27 -6.04 -5.25
CA LEU A 190 -8.13 -5.02 -5.86
C LEU A 190 -8.82 -5.53 -7.13
N TYR A 191 -8.32 -6.59 -7.76
CA TYR A 191 -8.94 -7.15 -8.96
C TYR A 191 -10.29 -7.77 -8.59
N THR A 192 -10.31 -8.67 -7.62
CA THR A 192 -11.54 -9.32 -7.12
C THR A 192 -12.50 -8.33 -6.48
N LEU A 193 -11.99 -7.28 -5.82
CA LEU A 193 -12.83 -6.20 -5.28
C LEU A 193 -13.63 -5.50 -6.38
N VAL A 194 -12.99 -5.17 -7.49
CA VAL A 194 -13.57 -4.34 -8.55
C VAL A 194 -14.41 -5.16 -9.53
N LEU A 195 -14.00 -6.38 -9.86
CA LEU A 195 -14.61 -7.22 -10.90
C LEU A 195 -16.16 -7.27 -10.85
N PRO A 196 -16.81 -7.54 -9.70
CA PRO A 196 -18.27 -7.65 -9.66
C PRO A 196 -19.00 -6.30 -9.74
N ARG A 197 -18.30 -5.16 -9.62
CA ARG A 197 -18.90 -3.83 -9.57
C ARG A 197 -18.37 -2.86 -10.64
N MET A 198 -17.66 -3.36 -11.66
CA MET A 198 -17.04 -2.51 -12.68
C MET A 198 -17.98 -1.46 -13.26
N SER A 199 -19.22 -1.85 -13.62
CA SER A 199 -20.21 -0.91 -14.19
C SER A 199 -20.70 0.16 -13.21
N GLU A 200 -20.52 -0.03 -11.91
CA GLU A 200 -20.89 0.91 -10.85
C GLU A 200 -19.76 1.92 -10.58
N ILE A 201 -18.51 1.45 -10.53
CA ILE A 201 -17.40 2.23 -10.00
C ILE A 201 -16.36 2.66 -11.04
N GLN A 202 -16.32 2.04 -12.23
CA GLN A 202 -15.43 2.44 -13.31
C GLN A 202 -16.09 3.45 -14.26
N LEU A 203 -15.27 4.29 -14.89
CA LEU A 203 -15.72 5.09 -16.01
C LEU A 203 -16.03 4.17 -17.22
N PRO A 204 -17.07 4.47 -18.03
CA PRO A 204 -17.43 3.65 -19.17
C PRO A 204 -16.25 3.48 -20.16
N SER A 205 -15.98 2.22 -20.57
CA SER A 205 -14.90 1.87 -21.50
C SER A 205 -13.55 2.51 -21.12
N ASN A 206 -13.22 2.44 -19.83
CA ASN A 206 -12.01 3.04 -19.28
C ASN A 206 -11.38 2.12 -18.23
N VAL A 207 -10.10 2.31 -17.98
CA VAL A 207 -9.40 1.68 -16.84
C VAL A 207 -9.60 2.46 -15.53
N HIS A 208 -9.93 3.76 -15.65
CA HIS A 208 -10.06 4.68 -14.53
C HIS A 208 -11.44 4.65 -13.89
N PHE A 209 -11.51 5.13 -12.65
CA PHE A 209 -12.68 5.07 -11.80
C PHE A 209 -13.40 6.40 -11.71
N THR A 210 -14.68 6.35 -11.33
CA THR A 210 -15.39 7.52 -10.82
C THR A 210 -14.83 7.92 -9.46
N GLU A 211 -15.18 9.11 -8.97
CA GLU A 211 -14.76 9.53 -7.62
C GLU A 211 -15.20 8.54 -6.52
N PRO A 212 -16.47 8.06 -6.47
CA PRO A 212 -16.85 6.99 -5.54
C PRO A 212 -16.08 5.68 -5.75
N GLY A 213 -15.69 5.37 -6.98
CA GLY A 213 -14.87 4.19 -7.26
C GLY A 213 -13.45 4.31 -6.70
N TYR A 214 -12.85 5.49 -6.79
CA TYR A 214 -11.56 5.75 -6.16
C TYR A 214 -11.65 5.76 -4.63
N GLU A 215 -12.77 6.18 -4.06
CA GLU A 215 -13.02 6.06 -2.61
C GLU A 215 -13.03 4.58 -2.18
N VAL A 216 -13.76 3.70 -2.87
CA VAL A 216 -13.79 2.25 -2.60
C VAL A 216 -12.39 1.63 -2.67
N LEU A 217 -11.59 1.99 -3.67
CA LEU A 217 -10.20 1.54 -3.76
C LEU A 217 -9.35 2.09 -2.61
N GLY A 218 -9.52 3.36 -2.27
CA GLY A 218 -8.80 4.03 -1.20
C GLY A 218 -9.08 3.40 0.17
N GLU A 219 -10.33 3.06 0.46
CA GLU A 219 -10.73 2.34 1.67
C GLU A 219 -10.04 0.97 1.76
N ALA A 220 -10.08 0.18 0.69
CA ALA A 220 -9.45 -1.15 0.66
C ALA A 220 -7.93 -1.06 0.86
N VAL A 221 -7.27 -0.08 0.22
CA VAL A 221 -5.84 0.17 0.39
C VAL A 221 -5.51 0.61 1.81
N ALA A 222 -6.24 1.59 2.36
CA ALA A 222 -6.04 2.08 3.72
C ALA A 222 -6.25 0.97 4.75
N GLN A 223 -7.31 0.17 4.60
CA GLN A 223 -7.56 -0.98 5.47
C GLN A 223 -6.39 -1.96 5.46
N LYS A 224 -5.84 -2.30 4.29
CA LYS A 224 -4.72 -3.23 4.19
C LYS A 224 -3.44 -2.68 4.84
N ILE A 225 -3.20 -1.38 4.70
CA ILE A 225 -2.09 -0.68 5.35
C ILE A 225 -2.26 -0.73 6.88
N VAL A 226 -3.45 -0.41 7.41
CA VAL A 226 -3.75 -0.48 8.85
C VAL A 226 -3.53 -1.89 9.42
N GLU A 227 -4.02 -2.92 8.71
CA GLU A 227 -3.81 -4.32 9.07
C GLU A 227 -2.31 -4.67 9.14
N CYS A 228 -1.52 -4.24 8.15
CA CYS A 228 -0.08 -4.48 8.14
C CYS A 228 0.66 -3.72 9.25
N LEU A 229 0.22 -2.49 9.57
CA LEU A 229 0.78 -1.70 10.66
C LEU A 229 0.33 -2.16 12.05
N GLN A 230 -0.66 -3.05 12.14
CA GLN A 230 -1.30 -3.49 13.39
C GLN A 230 -1.83 -2.30 14.22
N ILE A 231 -2.36 -1.28 13.52
CA ILE A 231 -3.02 -0.14 14.16
C ILE A 231 -4.47 -0.55 14.46
N ASN A 232 -4.95 -0.30 15.67
CA ASN A 232 -6.34 -0.60 16.04
C ASN A 232 -7.31 0.12 15.07
N LYS A 233 -8.34 -0.60 14.61
CA LYS A 233 -9.50 0.02 13.97
C LYS A 233 -10.22 0.79 15.07
N ASN A 234 -10.21 2.12 14.98
CA ASN A 234 -11.04 2.97 15.84
C ASN A 234 -12.48 2.88 15.36
#